data_AF-A0A0T5Z864-F1
#
_entry.id   AF-A0A0T5Z864-F1
#
_cell.length_a   1.000
_cell.length_b   1.000
_cell.length_c   1.000
_cell.angle_alpha   90.00
_cell.angle_beta   90.00
_cell.angle_gamma   90.00
#
_symmetry.space_group_name_H-M   'P 1'
#
loop_
_entity.id
_entity.type
_entity.pdbx_description
1 polymer ?
#
loop_
_entity_poly.entity_id
_entity_poly.type
_entity_poly.pdbx_seq_one_letter_code
_entity_poly.pdbx_strand_id
1 'polypeptide(L)'
;MRRLIQIFTLMLLGLQSIPVNADLLVLVHGYLGSAASWQRSGVSAVLAQHGWQPGGVVRPEGIYGAVGPAKGDLQYAVDLPSLAPLALQAELLARELALLAARYPGEPMVLIGHSAGGVVARLALVQGRAPQAK
;
A
#
# COMPACT_ATOMS: atom_id res chain seq x y z
N MET A 1 -15.70 -28.39 -38.46
CA MET A 1 -15.90 -26.97 -38.03
C MET A 1 -16.12 -26.83 -36.52
N ARG A 2 -17.11 -27.51 -35.92
CA ARG A 2 -17.42 -27.40 -34.46
C ARG A 2 -16.23 -27.65 -33.52
N ARG A 3 -15.36 -28.63 -33.79
CA ARG A 3 -14.15 -28.89 -32.98
C ARG A 3 -13.09 -27.79 -33.11
N LEU A 4 -12.93 -27.19 -34.29
CA LEU A 4 -12.02 -26.05 -34.49
C LEU A 4 -12.50 -24.82 -33.72
N ILE A 5 -13.81 -24.57 -33.74
CA ILE A 5 -14.42 -23.46 -32.98
C ILE A 5 -14.18 -23.67 -31.48
N GLN A 6 -14.39 -24.89 -30.97
CA GLN A 6 -14.16 -25.20 -29.55
C GLN A 6 -12.69 -25.02 -29.13
N ILE A 7 -11.74 -25.44 -29.95
CA ILE A 7 -10.30 -25.26 -29.68
C ILE A 7 -9.96 -23.77 -29.70
N PHE A 8 -10.48 -23.01 -30.66
CA PHE A 8 -10.26 -21.57 -30.75
C PHE A 8 -10.85 -20.83 -29.55
N THR A 9 -12.06 -21.21 -29.10
CA THR A 9 -12.69 -20.66 -27.90
C THR A 9 -11.91 -20.99 -26.62
N LEU A 10 -11.41 -22.21 -26.47
CA LEU A 10 -10.56 -22.62 -25.33
C LEU A 10 -9.22 -21.87 -25.32
N MET A 11 -8.61 -21.64 -26.48
CA MET A 11 -7.41 -20.80 -26.59
C MET A 11 -7.71 -19.36 -26.19
N LEU A 12 -8.81 -18.78 -26.69
CA LEU A 12 -9.20 -17.40 -26.40
C LEU A 12 -9.51 -17.17 -24.90
N LEU A 13 -10.06 -18.18 -24.22
CA LEU A 13 -10.28 -18.18 -22.77
C LEU A 13 -8.95 -18.30 -21.99
N GLY A 14 -7.98 -19.05 -22.49
CA GLY A 14 -6.65 -19.21 -21.86
C GLY A 14 -5.75 -17.96 -21.96
N LEU A 15 -6.04 -17.05 -22.89
CA LEU A 15 -5.33 -15.77 -23.05
C LEU A 15 -5.81 -14.68 -22.08
N GLN A 16 -6.87 -14.92 -21.31
CA GLN A 16 -7.36 -13.99 -20.28
C GLN A 16 -6.47 -14.11 -19.04
N SER A 17 -5.37 -13.35 -19.01
CA SER A 17 -4.55 -13.21 -17.80
C SER A 17 -5.35 -12.41 -16.77
N ILE A 18 -5.92 -13.09 -15.77
CA ILE A 18 -6.52 -12.39 -14.62
C ILE A 18 -5.36 -11.70 -13.88
N PRO A 19 -5.34 -10.36 -13.78
CA PRO A 19 -4.37 -9.71 -12.92
C PRO A 19 -4.59 -10.22 -11.49
N VAL A 20 -3.58 -10.89 -10.94
CA VAL A 20 -3.47 -11.06 -9.50
C VAL A 20 -3.10 -9.68 -8.98
N ASN A 21 -4.10 -9.02 -8.40
CA ASN A 21 -3.95 -7.76 -7.68
C ASN A 21 -3.09 -8.01 -6.44
N ALA A 22 -2.21 -7.06 -6.13
CA ALA A 22 -1.48 -6.99 -4.87
C ALA A 22 -2.21 -6.03 -3.93
N ASP A 23 -2.75 -6.53 -2.81
CA ASP A 23 -3.29 -5.62 -1.80
C ASP A 23 -2.12 -4.88 -1.13
N LEU A 24 -2.27 -3.56 -0.99
CA LEU A 24 -1.27 -2.71 -0.33
C LEU A 24 -1.73 -2.34 1.07
N LEU A 25 -0.96 -2.74 2.07
CA LEU A 25 -1.14 -2.32 3.45
C LEU A 25 -0.20 -1.16 3.77
N VAL A 26 -0.74 0.00 4.14
CA VAL A 26 0.05 1.19 4.46
C VAL A 26 -0.04 1.49 5.94
N LEU A 27 1.10 1.45 6.62
CA LEU A 27 1.25 1.55 8.06
C LEU A 27 1.63 2.98 8.47
N VAL A 28 0.69 3.73 9.04
CA VAL A 28 0.83 5.12 9.47
C VAL A 28 1.12 5.20 10.96
N HIS A 29 2.36 5.57 11.31
CA HIS A 29 2.77 5.67 12.71
C HIS A 29 2.09 6.84 13.45
N GLY A 30 2.12 6.79 14.78
CA GLY A 30 1.57 7.83 15.64
C GLY A 30 2.58 8.92 16.03
N TYR A 31 2.15 9.77 16.96
CA TYR A 31 2.98 10.81 17.59
C TYR A 31 4.26 10.20 18.20
N LEU A 32 5.40 10.87 17.98
CA LEU A 32 6.76 10.39 18.34
C LEU A 32 7.18 9.04 17.71
N GLY A 33 6.40 8.53 16.77
CA GLY A 33 6.74 7.37 15.97
C GLY A 33 7.55 7.72 14.73
N SER A 34 7.98 6.68 14.03
CA SER A 34 8.55 6.71 12.69
C SER A 34 8.17 5.42 11.97
N ALA A 35 8.54 5.27 10.70
CA ALA A 35 8.39 4.01 9.98
C ALA A 35 8.98 2.80 10.75
N ALA A 36 10.10 3.00 11.44
CA ALA A 36 10.79 1.96 12.21
C ALA A 36 9.99 1.46 13.44
N SER A 37 8.96 2.20 13.89
CA SER A 37 8.12 1.77 15.01
C SER A 37 7.44 0.43 14.77
N TRP A 38 7.06 0.13 13.53
CA TRP A 38 6.40 -1.14 13.16
C TRP A 38 7.33 -2.35 13.19
N GLN A 39 8.60 -2.14 12.82
CA GLN A 39 9.62 -3.18 12.94
C GLN A 39 10.01 -3.40 14.39
N ARG A 40 10.20 -2.32 15.17
CA ARG A 40 10.56 -2.41 16.60
C ARG A 40 9.46 -3.06 17.45
N SER A 41 8.19 -2.84 17.13
CA SER A 41 7.07 -3.47 17.85
C SER A 41 6.82 -4.92 17.44
N GLY A 42 7.43 -5.40 16.35
CA GLY A 42 7.20 -6.73 15.81
C GLY A 42 5.97 -6.86 14.92
N VAL A 43 5.16 -5.81 14.75
CA VAL A 43 3.97 -5.84 13.88
C VAL A 43 4.34 -6.21 12.45
N SER A 44 5.41 -5.63 11.90
CA SER A 44 5.85 -5.97 10.55
C SER A 44 6.29 -7.43 10.42
N ALA A 45 6.87 -8.00 11.46
CA ALA A 45 7.27 -9.42 11.46
C ALA A 45 6.04 -10.34 11.46
N VAL A 46 5.03 -10.02 12.27
CA VAL A 46 3.76 -10.76 12.30
C VAL A 46 3.06 -10.67 10.94
N LEU A 47 2.96 -9.48 10.35
CA LEU A 47 2.40 -9.28 9.02
C LEU A 47 3.11 -10.15 7.96
N ALA A 48 4.45 -10.18 7.98
CA ALA A 48 5.24 -11.02 7.06
C ALA A 48 5.01 -12.52 7.26
N GLN A 49 4.87 -12.99 8.50
CA GLN A 49 4.51 -14.38 8.81
C GLN A 49 3.13 -14.76 8.27
N HIS A 50 2.23 -13.77 8.12
CA HIS A 50 0.89 -13.95 7.58
C HIS A 50 0.76 -13.56 6.11
N GLY A 51 1.88 -13.49 5.37
CA GLY A 51 1.87 -13.32 3.91
C GLY A 51 2.08 -11.89 3.42
N TRP A 52 1.97 -10.86 4.27
CA TRP A 52 2.20 -9.47 3.91
C TRP A 52 3.70 -9.15 3.86
N GLN A 53 4.29 -9.24 2.68
CA GLN A 53 5.72 -9.08 2.51
C GLN A 53 6.13 -7.61 2.71
N PRO A 54 7.29 -7.33 3.33
CA PRO A 54 7.81 -5.98 3.44
C PRO A 54 8.05 -5.36 2.06
N GLY A 55 7.35 -4.26 1.76
CA GLY A 55 7.50 -3.48 0.54
C GLY A 55 8.46 -2.29 0.67
N GLY A 56 8.73 -1.86 1.91
CA GLY A 56 9.69 -0.81 2.23
C GLY A 56 9.09 0.36 3.02
N VAL A 57 9.80 1.48 3.00
CA VAL A 57 9.43 2.74 3.63
C VAL A 57 9.10 3.76 2.56
N VAL A 58 7.99 4.48 2.72
CA VAL A 58 7.55 5.54 1.82
C VAL A 58 7.78 6.89 2.49
N ARG A 59 8.39 7.79 1.73
CA ARG A 59 8.62 9.19 2.10
C ARG A 59 8.22 10.09 0.94
N PRO A 60 8.02 11.40 1.16
CA PRO A 60 7.58 12.30 0.08
C PRO A 60 8.54 12.32 -1.12
N GLU A 61 9.83 12.05 -0.88
CA GLU A 61 10.87 11.99 -1.90
C GLU A 61 10.96 10.64 -2.66
N GLY A 62 10.32 9.56 -2.18
CA GLY A 62 10.39 8.26 -2.81
C GLY A 62 10.11 7.05 -1.92
N ILE A 63 10.24 5.86 -2.51
CA ILE A 63 10.10 4.55 -1.85
C ILE A 63 11.50 3.96 -1.62
N TYR A 64 11.77 3.48 -0.41
CA TYR A 64 13.09 3.02 0.05
C TYR A 64 13.02 1.63 0.70
N GLY A 65 14.12 0.87 0.62
CA GLY A 65 14.22 -0.45 1.27
C GLY A 65 13.83 -1.61 0.34
N ALA A 66 13.57 -2.78 0.93
CA ALA A 66 13.34 -4.02 0.19
C ALA A 66 12.10 -3.90 -0.70
N VAL A 67 12.34 -3.81 -2.00
CA VAL A 67 11.31 -3.94 -3.03
C VAL A 67 10.86 -5.39 -2.98
N GLY A 68 9.72 -5.65 -2.34
CA GLY A 68 9.09 -6.96 -2.35
C GLY A 68 8.90 -7.48 -3.78
N PRO A 69 8.57 -8.77 -3.96
CA PRO A 69 8.29 -9.33 -5.29
C PRO A 69 7.26 -8.46 -6.01
N ALA A 70 7.33 -8.41 -7.35
CA ALA A 70 6.42 -7.60 -8.17
C ALA A 70 4.93 -7.98 -8.04
N LYS A 71 4.62 -9.03 -7.26
CA LYS A 71 3.29 -9.62 -7.03
C LYS A 71 3.19 -10.16 -5.60
N GLY A 72 1.99 -10.06 -5.03
CA GLY A 72 1.65 -10.52 -3.67
C GLY A 72 1.35 -9.36 -2.72
N ASP A 73 0.77 -9.66 -1.57
CA ASP A 73 0.34 -8.66 -0.58
C ASP A 73 1.56 -7.96 0.05
N LEU A 74 1.58 -6.63 0.02
CA LEU A 74 2.73 -5.83 0.46
C LEU A 74 2.37 -4.93 1.63
N GLN A 75 3.28 -4.81 2.60
CA GLN A 75 3.20 -3.82 3.66
C GLN A 75 4.24 -2.71 3.48
N TYR A 76 3.79 -1.47 3.51
CA TYR A 76 4.59 -0.26 3.43
C TYR A 76 4.46 0.54 4.72
N ALA A 77 5.56 1.02 5.27
CA ALA A 77 5.53 1.97 6.37
C ALA A 77 5.76 3.39 5.83
N VAL A 78 4.93 4.34 6.22
CA VAL A 78 5.19 5.76 5.92
C VAL A 78 6.08 6.37 7.01
N ASP A 79 6.86 7.40 6.66
CA ASP A 79 7.70 8.13 7.61
C ASP A 79 7.37 9.63 7.60
N LEU A 80 6.45 10.01 8.49
CA LEU A 80 5.91 11.36 8.58
C LEU A 80 6.61 12.14 9.70
N PRO A 81 6.75 13.49 9.57
CA PRO A 81 7.27 14.31 10.65
C PRO A 81 6.26 14.34 11.82
N SER A 82 6.45 13.44 12.81
CA SER A 82 5.44 13.16 13.84
C SER A 82 5.07 14.36 14.74
N LEU A 83 5.93 15.38 14.77
CA LEU A 83 5.74 16.63 15.54
C LEU A 83 5.11 17.75 14.71
N ALA A 84 4.95 17.58 13.41
CA ALA A 84 4.32 18.56 12.54
C ALA A 84 2.81 18.65 12.79
N PRO A 85 2.14 19.75 12.41
CA PRO A 85 0.68 19.84 12.42
C PRO A 85 0.02 18.69 11.65
N LEU A 86 -1.11 18.17 12.15
CA LEU A 86 -1.81 17.02 11.54
C LEU A 86 -2.19 17.27 10.07
N ALA A 87 -2.55 18.51 9.71
CA ALA A 87 -2.87 18.88 8.35
C ALA A 87 -1.66 18.72 7.40
N LEU A 88 -0.45 19.08 7.85
CA LEU A 88 0.77 18.90 7.08
C LEU A 88 1.11 17.40 6.96
N GLN A 89 0.98 16.64 8.05
CA GLN A 89 1.18 15.18 7.99
C GLN A 89 0.21 14.51 7.00
N ALA A 90 -1.05 14.95 6.94
CA ALA A 90 -2.04 14.42 5.99
C ALA A 90 -1.73 14.78 4.53
N GLU A 91 -1.20 15.99 4.28
CA GLU A 91 -0.74 16.36 2.94
C GLU A 91 0.46 15.52 2.49
N LEU A 92 1.42 15.29 3.39
CA LEU A 92 2.58 14.45 3.11
C LEU A 92 2.17 12.99 2.88
N LEU A 93 1.29 12.46 3.73
CA LEU A 93 0.72 11.12 3.55
C LEU A 93 0.03 10.99 2.19
N ALA A 94 -0.73 11.98 1.74
CA ALA A 94 -1.34 11.95 0.42
C ALA A 94 -0.32 11.86 -0.72
N ARG A 95 0.82 12.55 -0.61
CA ARG A 95 1.92 12.48 -1.60
C ARG A 95 2.56 11.09 -1.59
N GLU A 96 2.79 10.52 -0.42
CA GLU A 96 3.33 9.16 -0.26
C GLU A 96 2.38 8.09 -0.84
N LEU A 97 1.08 8.21 -0.57
CA LEU A 97 0.06 7.33 -1.16
C LEU A 97 0.00 7.48 -2.69
N ALA A 98 0.20 8.68 -3.22
CA ALA A 98 0.28 8.90 -4.66
C ALA A 98 1.51 8.21 -5.29
N LEU A 99 2.64 8.12 -4.58
CA LEU A 99 3.81 7.36 -5.05
C LEU A 99 3.50 5.86 -5.14
N LEU A 100 2.81 5.30 -4.14
CA LEU A 100 2.35 3.91 -4.17
C LEU A 100 1.33 3.68 -5.30
N ALA A 101 0.35 4.57 -5.45
CA ALA A 101 -0.65 4.50 -6.53
C ALA A 101 -0.01 4.54 -7.92
N ALA A 102 1.02 5.36 -8.11
CA ALA A 102 1.76 5.43 -9.37
C ALA A 102 2.57 4.16 -9.63
N ARG A 103 3.11 3.54 -8.57
CA ARG A 103 3.89 2.30 -8.67
C ARG A 103 3.02 1.06 -8.92
N TYR A 104 1.82 1.05 -8.35
CA TYR A 104 0.86 -0.05 -8.28
C TYR A 104 -0.52 0.42 -8.77
N PRO A 105 -0.66 0.73 -10.07
CA PRO A 105 -1.88 1.34 -10.59
C PRO A 105 -3.07 0.38 -10.50
N GLY A 106 -4.14 0.84 -9.85
CA GLY A 106 -5.41 0.09 -9.72
C GLY A 106 -5.45 -0.87 -8.53
N GLU A 107 -4.35 -1.00 -7.79
CA GLU A 107 -4.30 -1.83 -6.60
C GLU A 107 -4.98 -1.15 -5.40
N PRO A 108 -5.82 -1.86 -4.63
CA PRO A 108 -6.45 -1.29 -3.45
C PRO A 108 -5.41 -1.04 -2.34
N MET A 109 -5.53 0.10 -1.68
CA MET A 109 -4.72 0.44 -0.50
C MET A 109 -5.57 0.41 0.77
N VAL A 110 -5.07 -0.23 1.82
CA VAL A 110 -5.66 -0.26 3.16
C VAL A 110 -4.75 0.51 4.11
N LEU A 111 -5.30 1.51 4.81
CA LEU A 111 -4.54 2.32 5.76
C LEU A 111 -4.69 1.78 7.19
N ILE A 112 -3.58 1.44 7.84
CA ILE A 112 -3.54 1.15 9.28
C ILE A 112 -2.86 2.32 9.99
N GLY A 113 -3.62 3.08 10.77
CA GLY A 113 -3.09 4.16 11.58
C GLY A 113 -2.99 3.81 13.07
N HIS A 114 -1.83 4.01 13.67
CA HIS A 114 -1.64 3.89 15.12
C HIS A 114 -1.81 5.26 15.82
N SER A 115 -2.67 5.35 16.84
CA SER A 115 -2.90 6.58 17.62
C SER A 115 -3.15 7.79 16.69
N ALA A 116 -2.35 8.86 16.78
CA ALA A 116 -2.44 10.03 15.90
C ALA A 116 -2.37 9.70 14.40
N GLY A 117 -1.67 8.61 14.02
CA GLY A 117 -1.60 8.16 12.63
C GLY A 117 -2.95 7.79 12.04
N GLY A 118 -3.89 7.28 12.85
CA GLY A 118 -5.27 7.02 12.42
C GLY A 118 -6.03 8.31 12.10
N VAL A 119 -5.79 9.37 12.87
CA VAL A 119 -6.37 10.69 12.62
C VAL A 119 -5.79 11.28 11.33
N VAL A 120 -4.47 11.19 11.13
CA VAL A 120 -3.80 11.64 9.89
C VAL A 120 -4.33 10.89 8.66
N ALA A 121 -4.44 9.56 8.75
CA ALA A 121 -5.00 8.74 7.67
C ALA A 121 -6.43 9.16 7.33
N ARG A 122 -7.30 9.33 8.34
CA ARG A 122 -8.68 9.78 8.11
C ARG A 122 -8.74 11.18 7.50
N LEU A 123 -7.89 12.09 7.96
CA LEU A 123 -7.83 13.46 7.44
C LEU A 123 -7.46 13.49 5.95
N ALA A 124 -6.47 12.69 5.54
CA ALA A 124 -6.07 12.56 4.14
C ALA A 124 -7.22 12.03 3.25
N LEU A 125 -7.97 11.03 3.74
CA LEU A 125 -9.13 10.46 3.03
C LEU A 125 -10.28 11.47 2.90
N VAL A 126 -10.67 12.13 3.99
CA VAL A 126 -11.80 13.08 4.00
C VAL A 126 -11.53 14.30 3.12
N GLN A 127 -10.27 14.73 3.05
CA GLN A 127 -9.87 15.85 2.19
C GLN A 127 -9.78 15.46 0.70
N GLY A 128 -10.13 14.22 0.34
CA GLY A 128 -10.14 13.74 -1.05
C GLY A 128 -8.74 13.54 -1.63
N ARG A 129 -7.71 13.44 -0.78
CA ARG A 129 -6.31 13.44 -1.22
C ARG A 129 -5.73 12.03 -1.44
N ALA A 130 -6.53 10.98 -1.23
CA ALA A 130 -6.14 9.58 -1.41
C ALA A 130 -7.32 8.69 -1.89
N PRO A 131 -7.78 8.84 -3.14
CA PRO A 131 -9.03 8.24 -3.62
C PRO A 131 -9.01 6.71 -3.77
N GLN A 132 -7.84 6.09 -3.76
CA GLN A 132 -7.66 4.63 -3.89
C GLN A 132 -7.48 3.91 -2.54
N ALA A 133 -7.40 4.68 -1.45
CA ALA A 133 -7.18 4.16 -0.12
C ALA A 133 -8.50 4.02 0.66
N LYS A 134 -8.59 2.98 1.48
CA LYS A 134 -9.72 2.71 2.38
C LYS A 134 -9.26 2.65 3.82
#